data_AF-A0A3P9CIJ6-F1
#
_entry.id   AF-A0A3P9CIJ6-F1
#
_cell.length_a   1.000
_cell.length_b   1.000
_cell.length_c   1.000
_cell.angle_alpha   90.00
_cell.angle_beta   90.00
_cell.angle_gamma   90.00
#
_symmetry.space_group_name_H-M   'P 1'
#
loop_
_entity.id
_entity.type
_entity.pdbx_description
1 polymer ?
#
loop_
_entity_poly.entity_id
_entity_poly.type
_entity_poly.pdbx_seq_one_letter_code
_entity_poly.pdbx_strand_id
1 'polypeptide(L)'
;SDELEGKSASQDVKELLKLLANPHSLLSVHDAVAQKKYDPELPPLPEDIDDDEDSVKIIRLVKNKEPLGATIRRDESTGAIIVARIMKGGPADRSGLIHVGDELKEVNGIPVDDKKPEEIIRILVSLVFLWTFVRLRFFSSTPLLCSSCWSSGEAI
;
A
#
# COMPACT_ATOMS: atom_id res chain seq x y z
N SER A 1 47.61 19.18 -9.21
CA SER A 1 46.38 18.91 -8.45
C SER A 1 45.22 19.00 -9.41
N ASP A 2 44.62 17.83 -9.65
CA ASP A 2 43.22 17.56 -9.98
C ASP A 2 42.60 18.18 -11.24
N GLU A 3 42.75 17.42 -12.31
CA GLU A 3 41.92 17.38 -13.51
C GLU A 3 40.56 16.74 -13.13
N LEU A 4 39.51 17.54 -12.99
CA LEU A 4 38.15 17.04 -12.71
C LEU A 4 37.17 17.42 -13.84
N GLU A 5 36.66 16.36 -14.47
CA GLU A 5 35.25 16.20 -14.83
C GLU A 5 34.68 17.02 -16.01
N GLY A 6 35.13 16.70 -17.23
CA GLY A 6 34.50 17.16 -18.48
C GLY A 6 34.06 16.04 -19.45
N LYS A 7 34.14 14.77 -19.04
CA LYS A 7 33.99 13.61 -19.97
C LYS A 7 32.63 12.92 -19.95
N SER A 8 31.80 13.09 -18.91
CA SER A 8 30.44 12.49 -18.86
C SER A 8 29.41 13.30 -19.64
N ALA A 9 29.43 14.63 -19.51
CA ALA A 9 28.43 15.51 -20.13
C ALA A 9 28.37 15.38 -21.67
N SER A 10 29.49 15.08 -22.35
CA SER A 10 29.48 15.05 -23.83
C SER A 10 28.81 13.82 -24.42
N GLN A 11 28.86 12.67 -23.74
CA GLN A 11 28.30 11.43 -24.28
C GLN A 11 26.79 11.39 -24.07
N ASP A 12 26.33 11.70 -22.87
CA ASP A 12 24.90 11.78 -22.55
C ASP A 12 24.20 12.84 -23.42
N VAL A 13 24.84 13.99 -23.65
CA VAL A 13 24.29 15.05 -24.53
C VAL A 13 24.25 14.62 -25.99
N LYS A 14 25.23 13.83 -26.47
CA LYS A 14 25.21 13.29 -27.84
C LYS A 14 24.14 12.22 -28.03
N GLU A 15 23.94 11.38 -27.03
CA GLU A 15 22.87 10.39 -27.02
C GLU A 15 21.50 11.06 -26.96
N LEU A 16 21.35 12.07 -26.09
CA LEU A 16 20.13 12.86 -25.98
C LEU A 16 19.84 13.63 -27.28
N LEU A 17 20.86 14.21 -27.93
CA LEU A 17 20.71 14.83 -29.25
C LEU A 17 20.32 13.83 -30.33
N LYS A 18 20.83 12.59 -30.28
CA LYS A 18 20.39 11.51 -31.20
C LYS A 18 18.92 11.14 -30.99
N LEU A 19 18.46 11.11 -29.74
CA LEU A 19 17.06 10.84 -29.40
C LEU A 19 16.15 12.01 -29.79
N LEU A 20 16.59 13.25 -29.58
CA LEU A 20 15.87 14.48 -29.96
C LEU A 20 15.91 14.78 -31.46
N ALA A 21 16.90 14.26 -32.18
CA ALA A 21 17.05 14.46 -33.63
C ALA A 21 15.89 13.83 -34.44
N ASN A 22 15.16 12.87 -33.85
CA ASN A 22 13.97 12.31 -34.47
C ASN A 22 12.74 12.58 -33.58
N PRO A 23 11.99 13.68 -33.81
CA PRO A 23 10.82 14.04 -32.98
C PRO A 23 9.73 12.96 -33.01
N HIS A 24 9.70 12.12 -34.06
CA HIS A 24 8.78 10.99 -34.15
C HIS A 24 9.06 9.91 -33.10
N SER A 25 10.30 9.76 -32.62
CA SER A 25 10.59 8.74 -31.60
C SER A 25 9.99 9.09 -30.25
N LEU A 26 10.04 10.37 -29.85
CA LEU A 26 9.43 10.84 -28.62
C LEU A 26 7.90 10.78 -28.73
N LEU A 27 7.35 11.31 -29.82
CA LEU A 27 5.90 11.28 -30.07
C LEU A 27 5.38 9.84 -30.17
N SER A 28 6.09 8.93 -30.82
CA SER A 28 5.70 7.52 -30.93
C SER A 28 5.72 6.79 -29.58
N VAL A 29 6.72 7.05 -28.73
CA VAL A 29 6.75 6.49 -27.37
C VAL A 29 5.62 7.07 -26.51
N HIS A 30 5.38 8.38 -26.62
CA HIS A 30 4.27 9.04 -25.94
C HIS A 30 2.92 8.49 -26.40
N ASP A 31 2.74 8.30 -27.71
CA ASP A 31 1.54 7.72 -28.32
C ASP A 31 1.37 6.26 -27.91
N ALA A 32 2.45 5.47 -27.84
CA ALA A 32 2.39 4.09 -27.36
C ALA A 32 1.93 3.99 -25.90
N VAL A 33 2.43 4.87 -25.02
CA VAL A 33 1.98 4.94 -23.62
C VAL A 33 0.54 5.47 -23.52
N ALA A 34 0.20 6.51 -24.28
CA ALA A 34 -1.15 7.09 -24.31
C ALA A 34 -2.20 6.11 -24.85
N GLN A 35 -1.82 5.28 -25.83
CA GLN A 35 -2.64 4.21 -26.39
C GLN A 35 -2.62 2.93 -25.56
N LYS A 36 -1.94 2.95 -24.39
CA LYS A 36 -1.77 1.79 -23.50
C LYS A 36 -1.26 0.53 -24.22
N LYS A 37 -0.45 0.73 -25.27
CA LYS A 37 0.13 -0.34 -26.08
C LYS A 37 1.36 -0.91 -25.37
N TYR A 38 1.13 -1.44 -24.18
CA TYR A 38 2.15 -2.11 -23.37
C TYR A 38 2.29 -3.53 -23.90
N ASP A 39 3.30 -3.77 -24.75
CA ASP A 39 3.67 -5.12 -25.15
C ASP A 39 4.57 -5.76 -24.07
N PRO A 40 4.30 -6.99 -23.60
CA PRO A 40 3.14 -7.83 -23.93
C PRO A 40 1.86 -7.38 -23.21
N GLU A 41 0.75 -7.37 -23.95
CA GLU A 41 -0.57 -7.02 -23.41
C GLU A 41 -0.92 -7.92 -22.23
N LEU A 42 -1.18 -7.30 -21.08
CA LEU A 42 -1.67 -8.01 -19.90
C LEU A 42 -3.03 -8.63 -20.24
N PRO A 43 -3.31 -9.88 -19.83
CA PRO A 43 -4.62 -10.47 -20.01
C PRO A 43 -5.69 -9.55 -19.40
N PRO A 44 -6.86 -9.42 -20.04
CA PRO A 44 -7.94 -8.60 -19.50
C PRO A 44 -8.25 -9.07 -18.08
N LEU A 45 -8.24 -8.12 -17.16
CA LEU A 45 -8.66 -8.38 -15.80
C LEU A 45 -10.13 -8.86 -15.85
N PRO A 46 -10.49 -9.96 -15.17
CA PRO A 46 -11.88 -10.43 -15.13
C PRO A 46 -12.84 -9.30 -14.73
N GLU A 47 -14.02 -9.26 -15.35
CA GLU A 47 -15.04 -8.23 -15.12
C GLU A 47 -15.63 -8.28 -13.70
N ASP A 48 -15.35 -9.36 -12.97
CA ASP A 48 -15.81 -9.62 -11.60
C ASP A 48 -14.68 -9.43 -10.55
N ILE A 49 -13.61 -8.69 -10.87
CA ILE A 49 -12.76 -8.17 -9.80
C ILE A 49 -13.53 -7.00 -9.18
N ASP A 50 -14.27 -7.29 -8.11
CA ASP A 50 -14.74 -6.23 -7.22
C ASP A 50 -13.50 -5.40 -6.83
N ASP A 51 -13.43 -4.11 -7.19
CA ASP A 51 -12.38 -3.18 -6.72
C ASP A 51 -12.39 -3.05 -5.17
N ASP A 52 -13.41 -3.65 -4.54
CA ASP A 52 -13.52 -3.89 -3.10
C ASP A 52 -12.72 -5.12 -2.61
N GLU A 53 -11.95 -5.77 -3.48
CA GLU A 53 -11.07 -6.90 -3.15
C GLU A 53 -9.94 -6.43 -2.21
N ASP A 54 -10.27 -6.33 -0.92
CA ASP A 54 -9.46 -6.86 0.16
C ASP A 54 -7.99 -6.46 0.11
N SER A 55 -7.73 -5.17 -0.03
CA SER A 55 -6.37 -4.66 -0.09
C SER A 55 -5.63 -4.99 1.20
N VAL A 56 -4.75 -5.99 1.14
CA VAL A 56 -3.91 -6.41 2.26
C VAL A 56 -2.59 -5.64 2.24
N LYS A 57 -2.26 -4.92 3.31
CA LYS A 57 -0.92 -4.31 3.48
C LYS A 57 -0.13 -5.04 4.54
N ILE A 58 1.14 -5.26 4.24
CA ILE A 58 2.13 -5.76 5.18
C ILE A 58 2.88 -4.56 5.75
N ILE A 59 2.68 -4.30 7.04
CA ILE A 59 3.24 -3.16 7.74
C ILE A 59 4.36 -3.65 8.63
N ARG A 60 5.53 -3.00 8.52
CA ARG A 60 6.67 -3.26 9.39
C ARG A 60 6.76 -2.16 10.44
N LEU A 61 6.61 -2.54 11.70
CA LEU A 61 6.70 -1.63 12.83
C LEU A 61 8.02 -1.79 13.59
N VAL A 62 8.64 -0.67 13.90
CA VAL A 62 9.81 -0.58 14.79
C VAL A 62 9.33 -0.23 16.19
N LYS A 63 9.58 -1.12 17.16
CA LYS A 63 9.17 -0.93 18.56
C LYS A 63 10.37 -1.01 19.50
N ASN A 64 10.48 -0.06 20.43
CA ASN A 64 11.62 0.07 21.34
C ASN A 64 11.27 -0.51 22.72
N LYS A 65 11.09 -1.83 22.80
CA LYS A 65 10.64 -2.58 24.00
C LYS A 65 9.22 -2.24 24.49
N GLU A 66 8.50 -1.41 23.73
CA GLU A 66 7.09 -1.07 23.97
C GLU A 66 6.16 -2.01 23.20
N PRO A 67 4.90 -2.20 23.64
CA PRO A 67 3.89 -2.88 22.83
C PRO A 67 3.59 -2.11 21.54
N LEU A 68 2.90 -2.73 20.58
CA LEU A 68 2.54 -2.12 19.29
C LEU A 68 1.79 -0.78 19.42
N GLY A 69 1.15 -0.53 20.56
CA GLY A 69 0.32 0.65 20.78
C GLY A 69 -1.04 0.51 20.09
N ALA A 70 -1.57 -0.69 19.99
CA ALA A 70 -2.92 -0.96 19.49
C ALA A 70 -3.57 -2.05 20.33
N THR A 71 -4.90 -1.99 20.48
CA THR A 71 -5.71 -3.04 21.08
C THR A 71 -6.54 -3.72 20.01
N ILE A 72 -6.66 -5.03 20.09
CA ILE A 72 -7.48 -5.83 19.17
C ILE A 72 -8.72 -6.37 19.90
N ARG A 73 -9.78 -6.63 19.14
CA ARG A 73 -10.96 -7.36 19.60
C ARG A 73 -11.33 -8.42 18.57
N ARG A 74 -12.04 -9.45 19.00
CA ARG A 74 -12.68 -10.38 18.05
C ARG A 74 -14.05 -9.84 17.68
N ASP A 75 -14.35 -9.84 16.39
CA ASP A 75 -15.69 -9.55 15.89
C ASP A 75 -16.59 -10.78 16.05
N GLU A 76 -17.78 -10.60 16.60
CA GLU A 76 -18.72 -11.70 16.88
C GLU A 76 -19.44 -12.17 15.61
N SER A 77 -19.63 -11.28 14.63
CA SER A 77 -20.27 -11.59 13.36
C SER A 77 -19.38 -12.38 12.41
N THR A 78 -18.14 -11.92 12.22
CA THR A 78 -17.21 -12.49 11.23
C THR A 78 -16.19 -13.43 11.85
N GLY A 79 -16.00 -13.39 13.17
CA GLY A 79 -14.92 -14.11 13.86
C GLY A 79 -13.54 -13.48 13.67
N ALA A 80 -13.43 -12.41 12.89
CA ALA A 80 -12.20 -11.74 12.54
C ALA A 80 -11.59 -10.94 13.70
N ILE A 81 -10.28 -10.72 13.64
CA ILE A 81 -9.55 -9.94 14.65
C ILE A 81 -9.44 -8.50 14.15
N ILE A 82 -10.11 -7.57 14.83
CA ILE A 82 -10.19 -6.17 14.40
C ILE A 82 -9.43 -5.27 15.36
N VAL A 83 -8.75 -4.26 14.83
CA VAL A 83 -8.15 -3.17 15.62
C VAL A 83 -9.25 -2.35 16.28
N ALA A 84 -9.33 -2.42 17.61
CA ALA A 84 -10.35 -1.72 18.40
C ALA A 84 -9.93 -0.28 18.78
N ARG A 85 -8.63 -0.06 19.05
CA ARG A 85 -8.11 1.26 19.45
C ARG A 85 -6.63 1.37 19.12
N ILE A 86 -6.20 2.57 18.74
CA ILE A 86 -4.80 2.96 18.62
C ILE A 86 -4.40 3.85 19.80
N MET A 87 -3.28 3.52 20.45
CA MET A 87 -2.68 4.30 21.54
C MET A 87 -1.83 5.43 20.95
N LYS A 88 -2.10 6.66 21.40
CA LYS A 88 -1.37 7.85 20.97
C LYS A 88 0.12 7.75 21.31
N GLY A 89 0.96 8.06 20.34
CA GLY A 89 2.42 7.99 20.48
C GLY A 89 3.02 6.58 20.43
N GLY A 90 2.22 5.53 20.28
CA GLY A 90 2.72 4.16 20.10
C GLY A 90 3.21 3.88 18.68
N PRO A 91 3.89 2.74 18.43
CA PRO A 91 4.38 2.37 17.11
C PRO A 91 3.30 2.41 16.02
N ALA A 92 2.09 1.91 16.31
CA ALA A 92 0.96 1.92 15.39
C ALA A 92 0.53 3.35 14.99
N ASP A 93 0.36 4.25 15.96
CA ASP A 93 0.02 5.66 15.73
C ASP A 93 1.12 6.39 14.95
N ARG A 94 2.40 6.17 15.31
CA ARG A 94 3.56 6.79 14.62
C ARG A 94 3.72 6.32 13.19
N SER A 95 3.32 5.07 12.89
CA SER A 95 3.35 4.56 11.52
C SER A 95 2.32 5.27 10.64
N GLY A 96 1.17 5.68 11.19
CA GLY A 96 0.04 6.22 10.42
C GLY A 96 -0.56 5.23 9.41
N LEU A 97 -0.11 3.97 9.43
CA LEU A 97 -0.55 2.93 8.50
C LEU A 97 -1.66 2.08 9.10
N ILE A 98 -1.82 2.06 10.42
CA ILE A 98 -2.83 1.24 11.12
C ILE A 98 -3.95 2.14 11.63
N HIS A 99 -5.18 1.79 11.31
CA HIS A 99 -6.39 2.49 11.74
C HIS A 99 -7.31 1.58 12.55
N VAL A 100 -8.24 2.21 13.28
CA VAL A 100 -9.31 1.49 13.97
C VAL A 100 -10.27 0.94 12.92
N GLY A 101 -10.64 -0.33 13.04
CA GLY A 101 -11.45 -1.04 12.04
C GLY A 101 -10.63 -1.93 11.10
N ASP A 102 -9.30 -1.80 11.07
CA ASP A 102 -8.46 -2.68 10.27
C ASP A 102 -8.55 -4.13 10.79
N GLU A 103 -8.63 -5.08 9.86
CA GLU A 103 -8.66 -6.50 10.19
C GLU A 103 -7.26 -7.09 10.15
N LEU A 104 -6.87 -7.74 11.24
CA LEU A 104 -5.61 -8.43 11.37
C LEU A 104 -5.70 -9.85 10.80
N LYS A 105 -4.82 -10.15 9.84
CA LYS A 105 -4.71 -11.49 9.22
C LYS A 105 -3.50 -12.27 9.72
N GLU A 106 -2.35 -11.60 9.84
CA GLU A 106 -1.12 -12.24 10.33
C GLU A 106 -0.27 -11.29 11.18
N VAL A 107 0.43 -11.83 12.16
CA VAL A 107 1.44 -11.12 12.96
C VAL A 107 2.72 -11.93 12.99
N ASN A 108 3.83 -11.34 12.55
CA ASN A 108 5.14 -12.00 12.51
C ASN A 108 5.12 -13.35 11.76
N GLY A 109 4.31 -13.45 10.70
CA GLY A 109 4.13 -14.69 9.92
C GLY A 109 3.25 -15.74 10.60
N ILE A 110 2.54 -15.38 11.67
CA ILE A 110 1.59 -16.24 12.36
C ILE A 110 0.17 -15.79 11.99
N PRO A 111 -0.66 -16.65 11.37
CA PRO A 111 -2.05 -16.33 11.10
C PRO A 111 -2.84 -16.20 12.41
N VAL A 112 -3.77 -15.24 12.43
CA VAL A 112 -4.56 -14.94 13.64
C VAL A 112 -6.00 -15.44 13.59
N ASP A 113 -6.50 -15.87 12.42
CA ASP A 113 -7.90 -16.29 12.22
C ASP A 113 -8.33 -17.40 13.21
N ASP A 114 -7.46 -18.39 13.44
CA ASP A 114 -7.72 -19.53 14.32
C ASP A 114 -7.28 -19.31 15.78
N LYS A 115 -6.75 -18.13 16.11
CA LYS A 115 -6.15 -17.86 17.41
C LYS A 115 -7.07 -17.08 18.32
N LYS A 116 -6.97 -17.36 19.62
CA LYS A 116 -7.66 -16.56 20.62
C LYS A 116 -7.00 -15.19 20.75
N PRO A 117 -7.77 -14.11 21.03
CA PRO A 117 -7.23 -12.77 21.23
C PRO A 117 -6.08 -12.73 22.24
N GLU A 118 -6.15 -13.53 23.31
CA GLU A 118 -5.12 -13.58 24.36
C GLU A 118 -3.77 -14.07 23.82
N GLU A 119 -3.76 -15.03 22.90
CA GLU A 119 -2.53 -15.54 22.27
C GLU A 119 -1.95 -14.51 21.30
N ILE A 120 -2.80 -13.84 20.54
CA ILE A 120 -2.38 -12.81 19.58
C ILE A 120 -1.78 -11.61 20.32
N ILE A 121 -2.36 -11.21 21.45
CA ILE A 121 -1.81 -10.16 22.32
C ILE A 121 -0.40 -10.55 22.79
N ARG A 122 -0.17 -11.80 23.18
CA ARG A 122 1.17 -12.28 23.58
C ARG A 122 2.17 -12.17 22.42
N ILE A 123 1.75 -12.46 21.19
CA ILE A 123 2.59 -12.32 20.00
C ILE A 123 2.89 -10.84 19.69
N LEU A 124 1.89 -9.95 19.78
CA LEU A 124 2.06 -8.51 19.59
C LEU A 124 3.01 -7.89 20.63
N VAL A 125 2.90 -8.32 21.88
CA VAL A 125 3.71 -7.83 23.01
C VAL A 125 5.10 -8.46 23.05
N SER A 126 5.30 -9.61 22.38
CA SER A 126 6.59 -10.30 22.35
C SER A 126 7.73 -9.36 21.91
N LEU A 127 8.71 -9.18 22.79
CA LEU A 127 9.87 -8.31 22.58
C LEU A 127 11.01 -8.99 21.82
N VAL A 128 10.83 -10.26 21.43
CA VAL A 128 11.81 -11.03 20.65
C VAL A 128 12.08 -10.38 19.29
N PHE A 129 11.11 -9.65 18.76
CA PHE A 129 11.19 -9.00 17.46
C PHE A 129 11.34 -7.48 17.64
N LEU A 130 12.53 -6.94 17.37
CA LEU A 130 12.74 -5.47 17.26
C LEU A 130 11.91 -4.86 16.10
N TRP A 131 11.59 -5.68 15.10
CA TRP A 131 10.70 -5.35 13.99
C TRP A 131 9.54 -6.33 13.91
N THR A 132 8.30 -5.83 14.01
CA THR A 132 7.08 -6.65 13.93
C THR A 132 6.44 -6.44 12.56
N PHE A 133 6.09 -7.53 11.88
CA PHE A 133 5.31 -7.49 10.64
C PHE A 133 3.83 -7.74 10.97
N VAL A 134 2.95 -6.89 10.46
CA VAL A 134 1.50 -6.98 10.67
C VAL A 134 0.85 -6.97 9.30
N ARG A 135 0.11 -8.02 8.98
CA ARG A 135 -0.67 -8.11 7.75
C ARG A 135 -2.10 -7.71 8.06
N LEU A 136 -2.51 -6.55 7.55
CA LEU A 136 -3.84 -5.99 7.75
C LEU A 136 -4.61 -5.99 6.44
N ARG A 137 -5.86 -6.42 6.49
CA ARG A 137 -6.84 -6.18 5.44
C ARG A 137 -7.48 -4.83 5.71
N PHE A 138 -7.32 -3.91 4.77
CA PHE A 138 -7.96 -2.61 4.80
C PHE A 138 -9.35 -2.80 4.21
N PHE A 139 -10.38 -2.63 5.03
CA PHE A 139 -11.66 -2.25 4.47
C PHE A 139 -11.46 -0.83 3.95
N SER A 140 -11.40 -0.68 2.62
CA SER A 140 -11.50 0.61 1.98
C SER A 140 -12.77 1.27 2.53
N SER A 141 -12.62 2.19 3.47
CA SER A 141 -13.62 3.22 3.65
C SER A 141 -13.46 4.15 2.45
N THR A 142 -13.87 3.71 1.27
CA THR A 142 -14.44 4.65 0.33
C THR A 142 -15.68 5.18 1.07
N PRO A 143 -15.75 6.47 1.47
CA PRO A 143 -17.07 7.05 1.51
C PRO A 143 -17.59 6.84 0.10
N LEU A 144 -18.65 6.04 -0.03
CA LEU A 144 -19.43 5.92 -1.24
C LEU A 144 -19.71 7.36 -1.72
N LEU A 145 -18.85 7.87 -2.62
CA LEU A 145 -19.26 8.83 -3.61
C LEU A 145 -20.22 8.03 -4.46
N CYS A 146 -21.46 8.05 -4.01
CA CYS A 146 -22.62 7.51 -4.67
C CYS A 146 -22.51 7.93 -6.13
N SER A 147 -22.11 6.99 -6.98
CA SER A 147 -21.99 7.16 -8.43
C SER A 147 -23.34 7.54 -9.07
N SER A 148 -24.43 7.48 -8.30
CA SER A 148 -25.75 8.01 -8.63
C SER A 148 -25.85 9.54 -8.62
N CYS A 149 -24.88 10.30 -8.09
CA CYS A 149 -24.94 11.77 -8.09
C CYS A 149 -24.39 12.43 -9.37
N TRP A 150 -23.89 11.65 -10.35
CA TRP A 150 -23.48 12.20 -11.66
C TRP A 150 -24.63 12.27 -12.69
N SER A 151 -25.85 11.81 -12.38
CA SER A 151 -26.95 11.74 -13.38
C SER A 151 -28.13 12.68 -13.18
N SER A 152 -28.14 13.58 -12.19
CA SER A 152 -29.15 14.65 -12.13
C SER A 152 -28.46 16.00 -12.17
N GLY A 153 -28.17 16.45 -13.40
CA GLY A 153 -27.79 17.82 -13.65
C GLY A 153 -28.91 18.77 -13.25
N GLU A 154 -28.75 19.43 -12.10
CA GLU A 154 -29.39 20.70 -11.82
C GLU A 154 -28.31 21.64 -11.27
N ALA A 155 -27.69 22.34 -12.22
CA ALA A 155 -27.03 23.60 -11.96
C ALA A 155 -28.02 24.69 -12.36
N ILE A 156 -28.71 25.28 -11.39
CA ILE A 156 -29.21 26.67 -11.42
C ILE A 156 -29.17 27.21 -10.00
#